data_AF-A0A140L9E0-F1
#
_entry.id   AF-A0A140L9E0-F1
#
_cell.length_a   1.000
_cell.length_b   1.000
_cell.length_c   1.000
_cell.angle_alpha   90.00
_cell.angle_beta   90.00
_cell.angle_gamma   90.00
#
_symmetry.space_group_name_H-M   'P 1'
#
loop_
_entity.id
_entity.type
_entity.pdbx_description
1 polymer ?
#
loop_
_entity_poly.entity_id
_entity_poly.type
_entity_poly.pdbx_seq_one_letter_code
_entity_poly.pdbx_strand_id
1 'polypeptide(L)' 'MTEICQHLGISRDTAIKWINKNNMPAHKIGRLWKFKISEVDEWVKSGGATEK' A
#
# COMPACT_ATOMS: atom_id res chain seq x y z
N MET A 1 1.69 1.69 -8.62
CA MET A 1 0.88 0.64 -7.96
C MET A 1 1.41 -0.75 -8.24
N THR A 2 1.77 -1.09 -9.49
CA THR A 2 2.33 -2.40 -9.85
C THR A 2 3.59 -2.76 -9.05
N GLU A 3 4.47 -1.80 -8.77
CA GLU A 3 5.71 -2.01 -8.00
C GLU A 3 5.44 -2.50 -6.56
N ILE A 4 4.54 -1.85 -5.82
CA ILE A 4 4.19 -2.25 -4.44
C ILE A 4 3.45 -3.59 -4.43
N CYS A 5 2.60 -3.84 -5.43
CA CYS A 5 1.89 -5.11 -5.60
C CYS A 5 2.87 -6.26 -5.84
N GLN A 6 3.88 -6.05 -6.69
CA GLN A 6 4.93 -7.04 -6.93
C GLN A 6 5.85 -7.22 -5.72
N HIS A 7 6.19 -6.14 -5.03
CA HIS A 7 7.05 -6.19 -3.85
C HIS A 7 6.41 -6.95 -2.69
N LEU A 8 5.13 -6.71 -2.42
CA LEU A 8 4.39 -7.33 -1.33
C LEU A 8 3.69 -8.64 -1.73
N GLY A 9 3.70 -8.99 -3.02
CA GLY A 9 2.98 -10.16 -3.53
C GLY A 9 1.45 -10.05 -3.44
N ILE A 10 0.90 -8.84 -3.46
CA ILE A 10 -0.54 -8.58 -3.33
C ILE A 10 -1.17 -8.15 -4.65
N SER A 11 -2.49 -8.35 -4.77
CA SER A 11 -3.25 -7.86 -5.92
C SER A 11 -3.43 -6.33 -5.88
N ARG A 12 -3.69 -5.71 -7.04
CA ARG A 12 -4.04 -4.28 -7.11
C ARG A 12 -5.28 -3.95 -6.29
N ASP A 13 -6.25 -4.86 -6.25
CA ASP A 13 -7.49 -4.70 -5.51
C ASP A 13 -7.22 -4.62 -4.00
N THR A 14 -6.35 -5.49 -3.49
CA THR A 14 -5.87 -5.46 -2.10
C THR A 14 -5.18 -4.14 -1.78
N ALA A 15 -4.30 -3.67 -2.65
CA ALA A 15 -3.62 -2.39 -2.45
C ALA A 15 -4.62 -1.21 -2.43
N ILE A 16 -5.63 -1.21 -3.30
CA ILE A 16 -6.70 -0.19 -3.29
C ILE A 16 -7.52 -0.27 -1.99
N LYS A 17 -7.86 -1.48 -1.52
CA LYS A 17 -8.53 -1.66 -0.22
C LYS A 17 -7.70 -1.07 0.91
N TRP A 18 -6.39 -1.31 0.95
CA TRP A 18 -5.53 -0.81 2.00
C TRP A 18 -5.39 0.71 1.99
N ILE A 19 -5.33 1.34 0.82
CA ILE A 19 -5.34 2.80 0.70
C ILE A 19 -6.65 3.38 1.24
N ASN A 20 -7.80 2.78 0.89
CA ASN A 20 -9.10 3.33 1.29
C ASN A 20 -9.51 2.99 2.72
N LYS A 21 -9.24 1.76 3.19
CA LYS A 21 -9.70 1.25 4.50
C LYS A 21 -8.66 1.38 5.60
N ASN A 22 -7.39 1.12 5.28
CA ASN A 22 -6.33 0.98 6.27
C ASN A 22 -5.35 2.17 6.24
N ASN A 23 -5.69 3.26 5.54
CA ASN A 23 -4.86 4.46 5.39
C ASN A 23 -3.40 4.13 5.02
N MET A 24 -3.22 3.20 4.08
CA MET A 24 -1.89 2.83 3.60
C MET A 24 -1.14 4.06 3.10
N PRO A 25 0.13 4.28 3.49
CA PRO A 25 0.91 5.43 3.08
C PRO A 25 1.12 5.42 1.56
N ALA A 26 0.38 6.29 0.88
CA ALA A 26 0.36 6.42 -0.56
C ALA A 26 0.30 7.90 -0.95
N HIS A 27 1.23 8.34 -1.78
CA HIS A 27 1.33 9.72 -2.24
C HIS A 27 0.79 9.84 -3.66
N LYS A 28 -0.29 10.61 -3.83
CA LYS A 28 -0.84 10.90 -5.16
C LYS A 28 -0.05 12.02 -5.84
N ILE A 29 0.69 11.67 -6.89
CA ILE A 29 1.44 12.62 -7.72
C ILE A 29 0.80 12.62 -9.10
N GLY A 30 -0.05 13.63 -9.35
CA GLY A 30 -0.84 13.74 -10.58
C GLY A 30 -1.83 12.59 -10.73
N ARG A 31 -1.66 11.80 -11.80
CA ARG A 31 -2.48 10.59 -12.07
C ARG A 31 -1.88 9.30 -11.49
N LEU A 32 -0.69 9.37 -10.90
CA LEU A 32 0.04 8.20 -10.41
C LEU A 32 0.08 8.20 -8.88
N TRP A 33 -0.09 7.01 -8.31
CA TRP A 33 0.22 6.77 -6.90
C TRP A 33 1.69 6.36 -6.77
N LYS A 34 2.46 7.18 -6.05
CA LYS A 34 3.77 6.81 -5.55
C LYS A 34 3.64 6.21 -4.16
N PHE A 35 4.49 5.23 -3.90
CA PHE A 35 4.58 4.52 -2.65
C PHE A 35 6.04 4.57 -2.23
N LYS A 36 6.29 4.72 -0.94
CA LYS A 36 7.63 4.59 -0.38
C LYS A 36 7.70 3.22 0.27
N ILE A 37 8.55 2.35 -0.26
CA ILE A 37 8.66 0.96 0.22
C ILE A 37 8.94 0.92 1.72
N SER A 38 9.83 1.78 2.24
CA SER A 38 10.11 1.83 3.69
C SER A 38 8.88 2.15 4.54
N GLU A 39 8.08 3.15 4.16
CA GLU A 39 6.89 3.52 4.95
C GLU A 39 5.82 2.43 4.87
N VAL A 40 5.66 1.84 3.68
CA VAL A 40 4.73 0.74 3.48
C VAL A 40 5.18 -0.48 4.28
N ASP A 41 6.46 -0.81 4.30
CA ASP A 41 7.01 -1.95 5.03
C ASP A 41 6.88 -1.76 6.55
N GLU A 42 7.16 -0.55 7.06
CA GLU A 42 6.91 -0.20 8.46
C GLU A 42 5.43 -0.30 8.83
N TRP A 43 4.54 0.20 7.95
CA TRP A 43 3.10 0.12 8.14
C TRP A 43 2.56 -1.33 8.07
N VAL A 44 3.12 -2.17 7.19
CA VAL A 44 2.79 -3.61 7.14
C VAL A 44 3.24 -4.27 8.44
N LYS A 45 4.47 -4.00 8.89
CA LYS A 45 5.02 -4.50 10.17
C LYS A 45 4.23 -4.03 11.38
N SER A 46 3.66 -2.83 11.36
CA SER A 46 2.79 -2.33 12.42
C SER A 46 1.39 -2.96 12.40
N GLY A 47 1.12 -3.88 11.49
CA GLY A 47 -0.16 -4.59 11.37
C GLY A 47 -1.22 -3.85 10.56
N GLY A 48 -0.87 -2.80 9.80
CA GLY A 48 -1.82 -2.08 8.95
C GLY A 48 -2.37 -2.92 7.79
N ALA A 49 -1.64 -3.96 7.39
CA ALA A 49 -2.06 -4.93 6.38
C ALA A 49 -3.05 -5.99 6.91
N THR A 50 -3.24 -6.08 8.23
CA THR A 50 -4.11 -7.08 8.85
C THR A 50 -5.55 -6.56 8.86
N GLU A 51 -6.41 -7.12 8.00
CA GLU A 51 -7.86 -6.89 8.11
C GLU A 51 -8.36 -7.53 9.43
N LYS A 52 -8.93 -6.71 10.32
CA LYS A 52 -9.70 -7.19 11.48
C LYS A 52 -11.10 -7.58 11.07
#